data_AF-A0A3N2QZN3-F1
#
_entry.id   AF-A0A3N2QZN3-F1
#
_cell.length_a   1.000
_cell.length_b   1.000
_cell.length_c   1.000
_cell.angle_alpha   90.00
_cell.angle_beta   90.00
_cell.angle_gamma   90.00
#
_symmetry.space_group_name_H-M   'P 1'
#
loop_
_entity.id
_entity.type
_entity.pdbx_description
1 polymer ?
#
loop_
_entity_poly.entity_id
_entity_poly.type
_entity_poly.pdbx_seq_one_letter_code
_entity_poly.pdbx_strand_id
1 'polypeptide(L)'
;MTKLAALLAVSMPGLACAEMQSLSESELSKVNGAGIGLVLEDFKFAHGTDVENGQIFRIGGIKNSQGEDVEIVVNKLYISGAGSNYGETLTPVNLGRLVNPYSIDVVDGNDIGVQDKAVLQFAAPHMVDASQGYDCMSASATAGSGTCASRPASADLPQGERPDIGLQLNLTVGDQDTANINIHAQSAVIDGSYIRLWGDNERKQMVGQFKLNFYTPELSINACDQETAVCGSRIVMQNFALELALGNSLQPVYFDVDGTGNFVLEVAAIQQPGAGTIGNDGLRDSSDAATWDFYEDYYTNPDYRSNLTIGNLSVGDRDFGSGRIEGMLIQHLRIETKDLAQ
;
A
#
# COMPACT_ATOMS: atom_id res chain seq x y z
N MET A 1 0.77 -10.23 73.05
CA MET A 1 0.65 -11.03 71.82
C MET A 1 -0.01 -10.17 70.73
N THR A 2 0.86 -9.41 70.07
CA THR A 2 0.89 -8.90 68.67
C THR A 2 -0.15 -9.56 67.72
N LYS A 3 -1.14 -8.86 67.14
CA LYS A 3 -1.18 -7.91 65.98
C LYS A 3 -0.52 -8.40 64.67
N LEU A 4 -1.31 -8.51 63.59
CA LEU A 4 -1.04 -8.08 62.19
C LEU A 4 -2.23 -8.54 61.30
N ALA A 5 -3.10 -7.67 60.76
CA ALA A 5 -2.95 -6.62 59.72
C ALA A 5 -3.32 -7.15 58.32
N ALA A 6 -4.45 -6.63 57.82
CA ALA A 6 -4.89 -6.73 56.44
C ALA A 6 -3.93 -5.98 55.50
N LEU A 7 -3.68 -6.53 54.31
CA LEU A 7 -3.02 -5.81 53.22
C LEU A 7 -3.92 -5.82 51.99
N LEU A 8 -4.52 -4.65 51.74
CA LEU A 8 -5.05 -4.24 50.44
C LEU A 8 -3.90 -4.24 49.43
N ALA A 9 -3.96 -5.07 48.39
CA ALA A 9 -3.14 -4.91 47.20
C ALA A 9 -3.90 -4.05 46.19
N VAL A 10 -3.56 -2.76 46.17
CA VAL A 10 -3.99 -1.79 45.17
C VAL A 10 -3.37 -2.18 43.83
N SER A 11 -4.20 -2.52 42.85
CA SER A 11 -3.80 -2.67 41.45
C SER A 11 -3.55 -1.28 40.85
N MET A 12 -2.30 -0.83 40.85
CA MET A 12 -1.87 0.30 40.02
C MET A 12 -1.77 -0.18 38.56
N PRO A 13 -2.44 0.45 37.60
CA PRO A 13 -2.16 0.23 36.19
C PRO A 13 -0.81 0.88 35.89
N GLY A 14 0.24 0.07 35.78
CA GLY A 14 1.54 0.54 35.32
C GLY A 14 1.43 1.00 33.87
N LEU A 15 1.68 2.28 33.65
CA LEU A 15 2.02 2.85 32.34
C LEU A 15 3.25 2.09 31.81
N ALA A 16 3.03 1.12 30.93
CA ALA A 16 4.10 0.49 30.18
C ALA A 16 4.52 1.46 29.07
N CYS A 17 5.48 2.33 29.35
CA CYS A 17 6.30 2.93 28.32
C CYS A 17 7.22 1.82 27.79
N ALA A 18 6.81 1.17 26.70
CA ALA A 18 7.66 0.23 26.00
C ALA A 18 8.68 1.06 25.18
N GLU A 19 9.81 1.38 25.78
CA GLU A 19 10.94 1.94 25.05
C GLU A 19 11.58 0.84 24.18
N MET A 20 11.99 1.20 22.96
CA MET A 20 12.79 0.30 22.11
C MET A 20 14.11 -0.01 22.81
N GLN A 21 14.25 -1.22 23.34
CA GLN A 21 15.49 -1.67 23.95
C GLN A 21 16.43 -2.21 22.88
N SER A 22 17.67 -1.73 22.87
CA SER A 22 18.70 -2.26 21.97
C SER A 22 19.06 -3.69 22.36
N LEU A 23 19.08 -4.59 21.38
CA LEU A 23 19.56 -5.96 21.55
C LEU A 23 21.06 -6.02 21.31
N SER A 24 21.77 -6.80 22.12
CA SER A 24 23.17 -7.13 21.89
C SER A 24 23.35 -8.12 20.73
N GLU A 25 24.54 -8.18 20.14
CA GLU A 25 24.85 -9.15 19.06
C GLU A 25 24.60 -10.61 19.49
N SER A 26 24.81 -10.94 20.77
CA SER A 26 24.51 -12.27 21.30
C SER A 26 23.01 -12.56 21.36
N GLU A 27 22.18 -11.54 21.56
CA GLU A 27 20.71 -11.69 21.54
C GLU A 27 20.21 -11.76 20.10
N LEU A 28 20.73 -10.91 19.20
CA LEU A 28 20.44 -10.98 17.77
C LEU A 28 20.83 -12.35 17.18
N SER A 29 21.93 -12.96 17.62
CA SER A 29 22.34 -14.31 17.17
C SER A 29 21.40 -15.44 17.60
N LYS A 30 20.56 -15.22 18.63
CA LYS A 30 19.56 -16.19 19.11
C LYS A 30 18.21 -16.02 18.44
N VAL A 31 17.95 -14.85 17.86
CA VAL A 31 16.76 -14.55 17.07
C VAL A 31 17.01 -15.09 15.66
N ASN A 32 16.69 -16.36 15.43
CA ASN A 32 16.86 -17.01 14.14
C ASN A 32 15.46 -17.27 13.54
N GLY A 33 15.16 -16.67 12.38
CA GLY A 33 13.90 -16.87 11.66
C GLY A 33 12.71 -16.00 12.13
N ALA A 34 12.91 -15.02 13.01
CA ALA A 34 11.90 -13.99 13.26
C ALA A 34 12.17 -12.80 12.33
N GLY A 35 11.17 -12.40 11.54
CA GLY A 35 11.25 -11.21 10.68
C GLY A 35 11.59 -9.93 11.44
N ILE A 36 11.85 -8.87 10.67
CA ILE A 36 12.19 -7.53 11.17
C ILE A 36 10.91 -6.70 11.21
N GLY A 37 10.53 -6.24 12.41
CA GLY A 37 9.52 -5.20 12.59
C GLY A 37 10.15 -3.80 12.55
N LEU A 38 9.57 -2.91 11.77
CA LEU A 38 9.97 -1.52 11.60
C LEU A 38 8.85 -0.61 12.13
N VAL A 39 9.23 0.27 13.05
CA VAL A 39 8.38 1.32 13.59
C VAL A 39 9.15 2.63 13.43
N LEU A 40 8.52 3.62 12.80
CA LEU A 40 9.13 4.93 12.60
C LEU A 40 8.35 5.93 13.45
N GLU A 41 8.92 6.36 14.58
CA GLU A 41 8.34 7.38 15.44
C GLU A 41 8.83 8.77 15.04
N ASP A 42 7.95 9.77 15.14
CA ASP A 42 8.21 11.14 14.69
C ASP A 42 8.82 11.20 13.27
N PHE A 43 8.35 10.31 12.40
CA PHE A 43 8.82 10.21 11.03
C PHE A 43 8.36 11.42 10.22
N LYS A 44 9.28 11.97 9.43
CA LYS A 44 8.98 13.01 8.47
C LYS A 44 9.90 12.82 7.29
N PHE A 45 9.32 12.73 6.11
CA PHE A 45 10.05 12.70 4.86
C PHE A 45 9.61 13.88 4.00
N ALA A 46 10.57 14.60 3.48
CA ALA A 46 10.33 15.57 2.43
C ALA A 46 11.55 15.67 1.53
N HIS A 47 11.30 15.51 0.25
CA HIS A 47 12.20 15.82 -0.83
C HIS A 47 11.69 17.10 -1.50
N GLY A 48 12.63 17.97 -1.88
CA GLY A 48 12.39 19.16 -2.68
C GLY A 48 13.50 19.35 -3.70
N THR A 49 13.24 20.19 -4.70
CA THR A 49 14.26 20.57 -5.70
C THR A 49 15.17 21.68 -5.16
N ASP A 50 16.48 21.49 -5.30
CA ASP A 50 17.48 22.55 -5.11
C ASP A 50 18.22 22.78 -6.43
N VAL A 51 17.77 23.80 -7.16
CA VAL A 51 18.32 24.16 -8.48
C VAL A 51 19.72 24.75 -8.34
N GLU A 52 20.00 25.47 -7.26
CA GLU A 52 21.28 26.17 -7.07
C GLU A 52 22.43 25.18 -6.86
N ASN A 53 22.17 24.06 -6.17
CA ASN A 53 23.14 23.00 -5.95
C ASN A 53 23.02 21.83 -6.93
N GLY A 54 22.16 21.94 -7.95
CA GLY A 54 21.93 20.90 -8.96
C GLY A 54 21.32 19.61 -8.41
N GLN A 55 20.70 19.65 -7.23
CA GLN A 55 20.03 18.51 -6.61
C GLN A 55 18.59 18.45 -7.10
N ILE A 56 18.44 18.02 -8.36
CA ILE A 56 17.17 17.96 -9.05
C ILE A 56 16.90 16.50 -9.40
N PHE A 57 15.76 15.97 -8.96
CA PHE A 57 15.30 14.67 -9.41
C PHE A 57 14.56 14.82 -10.73
N ARG A 58 15.17 14.39 -11.83
CA ARG A 58 14.67 14.51 -13.20
C ARG A 58 14.38 13.13 -13.77
N ILE A 59 13.21 13.00 -14.39
CA ILE A 59 12.84 11.86 -15.23
C ILE A 59 12.88 12.37 -16.66
N GLY A 60 13.89 11.93 -17.43
CA GLY A 60 14.08 12.29 -18.83
C GLY A 60 13.96 11.08 -19.76
N GLY A 61 14.29 11.27 -21.04
CA GLY A 61 14.22 10.20 -22.05
C GLY A 61 12.84 9.98 -22.65
N ILE A 62 11.89 10.86 -22.35
CA ILE A 62 10.55 10.86 -22.93
C ILE A 62 10.56 11.86 -24.09
N LYS A 63 10.00 11.48 -25.23
CA LYS A 63 9.78 12.38 -26.37
C LYS A 63 8.30 12.53 -26.66
N ASN A 64 7.88 13.73 -27.04
CA ASN A 64 6.51 13.94 -27.51
C ASN A 64 6.33 13.41 -28.95
N SER A 65 5.11 13.50 -29.49
CA SER A 65 4.80 13.06 -30.86
C SER A 65 5.52 13.85 -31.96
N GLN A 66 6.14 14.98 -31.61
CA GLN A 66 6.91 15.85 -32.50
C GLN A 66 8.43 15.63 -32.34
N GLY A 67 8.86 14.72 -31.44
CA GLY A 67 10.25 14.36 -31.19
C GLY A 67 10.98 15.25 -30.16
N GLU A 68 10.26 16.19 -29.55
CA GLU A 68 10.79 17.11 -28.53
C GLU A 68 10.95 16.39 -27.19
N ASP A 69 12.00 16.74 -26.45
CA ASP A 69 12.26 16.15 -25.13
C ASP A 69 11.21 16.60 -24.12
N VAL A 70 10.68 15.64 -23.38
CA VAL A 70 9.77 15.84 -22.26
C VAL A 70 10.56 15.53 -21.00
N GLU A 71 10.68 16.54 -20.15
CA GLU A 71 11.34 16.43 -18.86
C GLU A 71 10.32 16.51 -17.72
N ILE A 72 10.40 15.59 -16.77
CA ILE A 72 9.60 15.61 -15.55
C ILE A 72 10.53 15.85 -14.35
N VAL A 73 10.35 16.95 -13.66
CA VAL A 73 11.05 17.25 -12.41
C VAL A 73 10.14 16.90 -11.23
N VAL A 74 10.62 16.08 -10.30
CA VAL A 74 9.91 15.86 -9.03
C VAL A 74 10.26 17.01 -8.09
N ASN A 75 9.35 17.98 -7.98
CA ASN A 75 9.56 19.18 -7.17
C ASN A 75 9.37 18.97 -5.68
N LYS A 76 8.46 18.06 -5.33
CA LYS A 76 8.13 17.77 -3.95
C LYS A 76 7.67 16.34 -3.83
N LEU A 77 8.21 15.61 -2.87
CA LEU A 77 7.67 14.33 -2.44
C LEU A 77 7.73 14.30 -0.93
N TYR A 78 6.62 14.08 -0.24
CA TYR A 78 6.61 14.11 1.22
C TYR A 78 5.69 13.07 1.82
N ILE A 79 6.05 12.67 3.04
CA ILE A 79 5.24 11.90 3.99
C ILE A 79 5.30 12.68 5.30
N SER A 80 4.15 13.16 5.75
CA SER A 80 4.01 14.07 6.89
C SER A 80 2.81 13.68 7.74
N GLY A 81 2.73 14.18 8.97
CA GLY A 81 1.49 14.14 9.75
C GLY A 81 0.33 14.83 9.03
N ALA A 82 -0.89 14.47 9.46
CA ALA A 82 -2.12 14.99 8.89
C ALA A 82 -2.21 16.52 8.99
N GLY A 83 -2.81 17.15 7.98
CA GLY A 83 -2.98 18.61 7.93
C GLY A 83 -1.76 19.33 7.35
N SER A 84 -1.01 18.65 6.49
CA SER A 84 0.21 19.17 5.88
C SER A 84 0.00 20.33 4.90
N ASN A 85 -1.25 20.56 4.48
CA ASN A 85 -1.64 21.55 3.48
C ASN A 85 -0.79 21.45 2.21
N TYR A 86 -0.87 20.33 1.47
CA TYR A 86 -0.05 20.08 0.28
C TYR A 86 1.47 20.14 0.58
N GLY A 87 1.83 19.77 1.81
CA GLY A 87 3.20 19.78 2.32
C GLY A 87 3.76 21.16 2.65
N GLU A 88 2.95 22.22 2.69
CA GLU A 88 3.40 23.54 3.17
C GLU A 88 3.84 23.48 4.64
N THR A 89 3.14 22.68 5.44
CA THR A 89 3.46 22.43 6.84
C THR A 89 3.83 20.96 7.00
N LEU A 90 5.07 20.66 7.37
CA LEU A 90 5.52 19.28 7.52
C LEU A 90 5.67 18.93 9.00
N THR A 91 4.69 18.22 9.53
CA THR A 91 4.66 17.68 10.89
C THR A 91 5.11 16.22 10.90
N PRO A 92 5.61 15.70 12.02
CA PRO A 92 5.91 14.28 12.14
C PRO A 92 4.65 13.40 12.14
N VAL A 93 4.84 12.12 11.84
CA VAL A 93 3.82 11.06 11.91
C VAL A 93 4.46 9.78 12.43
N ASN A 94 3.70 8.93 13.12
CA ASN A 94 4.19 7.60 13.49
C ASN A 94 3.81 6.58 12.42
N LEU A 95 4.76 5.84 11.86
CA LEU A 95 4.47 4.77 10.90
C LEU A 95 4.62 3.41 11.58
N GLY A 96 3.48 2.76 11.82
CA GLY A 96 3.40 1.49 12.54
C GLY A 96 3.56 1.66 14.05
N ARG A 97 3.45 0.55 14.78
CA ARG A 97 3.69 0.48 16.23
C ARG A 97 4.20 -0.90 16.61
N LEU A 98 4.79 -1.06 17.81
CA LEU A 98 5.40 -2.34 18.20
C LEU A 98 4.45 -3.54 18.12
N VAL A 99 3.17 -3.35 18.42
CA VAL A 99 2.15 -4.43 18.34
C VAL A 99 1.60 -4.64 16.93
N ASN A 100 1.90 -3.74 15.99
CA ASN A 100 1.50 -3.85 14.59
C ASN A 100 2.46 -3.03 13.68
N PRO A 101 3.69 -3.51 13.48
CA PRO A 101 4.72 -2.77 12.76
C PRO A 101 4.61 -2.96 11.25
N TYR A 102 5.38 -2.19 10.48
CA TYR A 102 5.77 -2.63 9.15
C TYR A 102 6.72 -3.82 9.30
N SER A 103 6.66 -4.82 8.44
CA SER A 103 7.49 -6.02 8.59
C SER A 103 8.20 -6.44 7.32
N ILE A 104 9.40 -6.99 7.50
CA ILE A 104 10.15 -7.73 6.49
C ILE A 104 10.38 -9.12 7.06
N ASP A 105 9.74 -10.13 6.48
CA ASP A 105 9.76 -11.48 7.04
C ASP A 105 9.94 -12.55 5.95
N VAL A 106 10.33 -13.75 6.37
CA VAL A 106 10.33 -14.95 5.53
C VAL A 106 9.27 -15.89 6.10
N VAL A 107 8.10 -15.90 5.47
CA VAL A 107 6.96 -16.70 5.92
C VAL A 107 6.99 -18.08 5.27
N ASP A 108 6.46 -19.09 5.99
CA ASP A 108 6.22 -20.41 5.40
C ASP A 108 5.10 -20.30 4.37
N GLY A 109 5.40 -20.63 3.12
CA GLY A 109 4.46 -20.58 2.03
C GLY A 109 3.25 -21.49 2.26
N ASN A 110 3.40 -22.59 3.01
CA ASN A 110 2.30 -23.50 3.31
C ASN A 110 1.16 -22.81 4.09
N ASP A 111 1.49 -21.83 4.94
CA ASP A 111 0.51 -21.06 5.73
C ASP A 111 -0.31 -20.09 4.86
N ILE A 112 0.17 -19.77 3.65
CA ILE A 112 -0.42 -18.80 2.74
C ILE A 112 -0.76 -19.39 1.35
N GLY A 113 -0.81 -20.72 1.25
CA GLY A 113 -1.19 -21.43 0.03
C GLY A 113 -0.12 -21.51 -1.06
N VAL A 114 1.13 -21.17 -0.75
CA VAL A 114 2.29 -21.31 -1.64
C VAL A 114 3.11 -22.54 -1.22
N GLN A 115 2.73 -23.71 -1.73
CA GLN A 115 3.27 -25.00 -1.25
C GLN A 115 4.79 -25.11 -1.34
N ASP A 116 5.41 -25.59 -0.26
CA ASP A 116 6.84 -25.92 -0.17
C ASP A 116 7.79 -24.77 -0.57
N LYS A 117 7.41 -23.53 -0.27
CA LYS A 117 8.24 -22.34 -0.51
C LYS A 117 8.46 -21.55 0.77
N ALA A 118 9.64 -20.95 0.87
CA ALA A 118 9.86 -19.81 1.74
C ALA A 118 9.50 -18.54 0.97
N VAL A 119 8.69 -17.67 1.54
CA VAL A 119 8.16 -16.47 0.88
C VAL A 119 8.69 -15.23 1.58
N LEU A 120 9.44 -14.40 0.86
CA LEU A 120 9.86 -13.09 1.35
C LEU A 120 8.66 -12.15 1.32
N GLN A 121 8.28 -11.60 2.48
CA GLN A 121 7.17 -10.69 2.63
C GLN A 121 7.65 -9.33 3.13
N PHE A 122 7.22 -8.27 2.45
CA PHE A 122 7.19 -6.91 2.99
C PHE A 122 5.74 -6.55 3.24
N ALA A 123 5.37 -6.25 4.48
CA ALA A 123 3.98 -5.97 4.84
C ALA A 123 3.83 -4.66 5.62
N ALA A 124 2.74 -3.95 5.35
CA ALA A 124 2.23 -2.88 6.19
C ALA A 124 1.58 -3.47 7.46
N PRO A 125 1.26 -2.64 8.48
CA PRO A 125 0.49 -3.08 9.63
C PRO A 125 -0.76 -3.85 9.21
N HIS A 126 -1.05 -4.98 9.85
CA HIS A 126 -2.21 -5.78 9.50
C HIS A 126 -3.51 -5.08 9.89
N MET A 127 -4.59 -5.34 9.17
CA MET A 127 -5.92 -5.00 9.67
C MET A 127 -6.22 -5.80 10.94
N VAL A 128 -7.05 -5.22 11.82
CA VAL A 128 -7.46 -5.81 13.09
C VAL A 128 -8.96 -6.03 13.12
N ASP A 129 -9.43 -6.77 14.12
CA ASP A 129 -10.87 -6.95 14.34
C ASP A 129 -11.59 -5.61 14.49
N ALA A 130 -12.82 -5.53 13.96
CA ALA A 130 -13.59 -4.29 13.94
C ALA A 130 -13.80 -3.67 15.33
N SER A 131 -13.85 -4.50 16.38
CA SER A 131 -13.98 -4.04 17.77
C SER A 131 -12.72 -3.37 18.33
N GLN A 132 -11.58 -3.57 17.68
CA GLN A 132 -10.27 -3.03 18.10
C GLN A 132 -9.74 -1.96 17.12
N GLY A 133 -10.19 -1.98 15.87
CA GLY A 133 -9.71 -1.09 14.83
C GLY A 133 -10.46 0.22 14.74
N TYR A 134 -10.13 0.97 13.70
CA TYR A 134 -10.60 2.31 13.40
C TYR A 134 -11.15 2.31 11.98
N ASP A 135 -12.15 3.14 11.72
CA ASP A 135 -12.59 3.44 10.36
C ASP A 135 -11.40 3.99 9.55
N CYS A 136 -11.13 3.39 8.39
CA CYS A 136 -9.96 3.68 7.57
C CYS A 136 -9.98 5.08 6.92
N MET A 137 -11.16 5.68 6.82
CA MET A 137 -11.44 6.89 6.06
C MET A 137 -11.71 8.10 6.96
N SER A 138 -12.19 7.86 8.18
CA SER A 138 -12.59 8.93 9.10
C SER A 138 -11.41 9.46 9.90
N ALA A 139 -11.15 10.76 9.80
CA ALA A 139 -10.17 11.46 10.64
C ALA A 139 -10.60 11.52 12.12
N SER A 140 -11.89 11.30 12.42
CA SER A 140 -12.43 11.23 13.78
C SER A 140 -12.73 9.81 14.23
N ALA A 141 -12.16 8.81 13.55
CA ALA A 141 -12.34 7.40 13.89
C ALA A 141 -11.95 7.13 15.34
N THR A 142 -12.79 6.36 16.03
CA THR A 142 -12.54 5.88 17.39
C THR A 142 -12.29 4.37 17.38
N ALA A 143 -11.70 3.83 18.45
CA ALA A 143 -11.54 2.38 18.56
C ALA A 143 -12.92 1.69 18.50
N GLY A 144 -13.03 0.61 17.73
CA GLY A 144 -14.29 -0.10 17.49
C GLY A 144 -15.07 0.36 16.25
N SER A 145 -14.54 1.31 15.46
CA SER A 145 -15.27 1.89 14.31
C SER A 145 -14.97 1.24 12.96
N GLY A 146 -13.97 0.37 12.87
CA GLY A 146 -13.56 -0.26 11.62
C GLY A 146 -12.39 -1.21 11.80
N THR A 147 -11.78 -1.66 10.71
CA THR A 147 -10.75 -2.71 10.71
C THR A 147 -9.32 -2.19 10.58
N CYS A 148 -9.12 -0.90 10.30
CA CYS A 148 -7.76 -0.36 10.20
C CYS A 148 -7.12 -0.25 11.59
N ALA A 149 -5.86 -0.64 11.69
CA ALA A 149 -5.09 -0.54 12.91
C ALA A 149 -4.50 0.86 13.13
N SER A 150 -4.22 1.56 12.03
CA SER A 150 -3.64 2.90 11.99
C SER A 150 -4.59 3.92 12.62
N ARG A 151 -4.13 4.58 13.68
CA ARG A 151 -4.90 5.53 14.50
C ARG A 151 -4.87 6.94 13.88
N PRO A 152 -6.01 7.65 13.79
CA PRO A 152 -5.97 9.06 13.44
C PRO A 152 -5.27 9.88 14.52
N ALA A 153 -4.83 11.09 14.16
CA ALA A 153 -4.32 12.05 15.13
C ALA A 153 -5.41 12.44 16.15
N SER A 154 -5.05 12.50 17.42
CA SER A 154 -5.97 12.85 18.52
C SER A 154 -5.24 13.61 19.62
N ALA A 155 -5.96 14.09 20.64
CA ALA A 155 -5.34 14.78 21.77
C ALA A 155 -4.29 13.92 22.51
N ASP A 156 -4.52 12.61 22.58
CA ASP A 156 -3.62 11.65 23.24
C ASP A 156 -2.54 11.10 22.30
N LEU A 157 -2.72 11.24 20.98
CA LEU A 157 -1.78 10.83 19.94
C LEU A 157 -1.68 11.92 18.86
N PRO A 158 -1.02 13.06 19.15
CA PRO A 158 -1.06 14.24 18.29
C PRO A 158 -0.44 14.01 16.91
N GLN A 159 0.54 13.11 16.79
CA GLN A 159 1.16 12.77 15.50
C GLN A 159 0.31 11.81 14.66
N GLY A 160 -0.63 11.08 15.28
CA GLY A 160 -1.38 10.00 14.63
C GLY A 160 -0.48 8.91 14.03
N GLU A 161 -1.10 8.04 13.23
CA GLU A 161 -0.42 7.01 12.44
C GLU A 161 -0.75 7.09 10.94
N ARG A 162 -1.50 8.12 10.54
CA ARG A 162 -2.03 8.28 9.19
C ARG A 162 -1.36 9.46 8.50
N PRO A 163 -0.41 9.23 7.59
CA PRO A 163 0.31 10.31 6.95
C PRO A 163 -0.51 11.02 5.88
N ASP A 164 -0.29 12.32 5.74
CA ASP A 164 -0.47 12.97 4.45
C ASP A 164 0.68 12.57 3.51
N ILE A 165 0.34 12.18 2.29
CA ILE A 165 1.30 11.82 1.25
C ILE A 165 1.09 12.76 0.08
N GLY A 166 2.15 13.36 -0.43
CA GLY A 166 2.03 14.20 -1.61
C GLY A 166 3.22 14.17 -2.55
N LEU A 167 2.91 14.39 -3.82
CA LEU A 167 3.83 14.40 -4.95
C LEU A 167 3.52 15.63 -5.80
N GLN A 168 4.55 16.40 -6.12
CA GLN A 168 4.49 17.53 -7.04
C GLN A 168 5.47 17.28 -8.18
N LEU A 169 4.96 17.32 -9.39
CA LEU A 169 5.71 17.12 -10.63
C LEU A 169 5.65 18.40 -11.46
N ASN A 170 6.77 18.81 -12.03
CA ASN A 170 6.81 19.80 -13.09
C ASN A 170 7.14 19.09 -14.40
N LEU A 171 6.29 19.26 -15.40
CA LEU A 171 6.50 18.78 -16.75
C LEU A 171 7.02 19.94 -17.61
N THR A 172 8.02 19.72 -18.44
CA THR A 172 8.51 20.68 -19.44
C THR A 172 8.63 19.98 -20.79
N VAL A 173 8.16 20.61 -21.88
CA VAL A 173 8.18 20.02 -23.23
C VAL A 173 8.98 20.92 -24.17
N GLY A 174 10.16 20.46 -24.59
CA GLY A 174 11.09 21.28 -25.35
C GLY A 174 11.45 22.57 -24.59
N ASP A 175 11.30 23.71 -25.25
CA ASP A 175 11.56 25.04 -24.68
C ASP A 175 10.28 25.73 -24.13
N GLN A 176 9.13 25.04 -24.09
CA GLN A 176 7.83 25.66 -23.80
C GLN A 176 6.99 24.85 -22.77
N ASP A 177 6.05 25.57 -22.14
CA ASP A 177 4.98 25.10 -21.26
C ASP A 177 5.42 24.20 -20.09
N THR A 178 5.49 24.81 -18.92
CA THR A 178 5.66 24.09 -17.66
C THR A 178 4.33 23.85 -16.96
N ALA A 179 3.88 22.59 -16.93
CA ALA A 179 2.70 22.18 -16.17
C ALA A 179 3.13 21.59 -14.82
N ASN A 180 2.53 22.07 -13.73
CA ASN A 180 2.68 21.47 -12.41
C ASN A 180 1.53 20.50 -12.16
N ILE A 181 1.81 19.25 -11.84
CA ILE A 181 0.83 18.29 -11.35
C ILE A 181 1.08 18.05 -9.86
N ASN A 182 0.10 18.37 -9.04
CA ASN A 182 0.10 18.06 -7.61
C ASN A 182 -0.87 16.92 -7.33
N ILE A 183 -0.39 15.92 -6.60
CA ILE A 183 -1.18 14.81 -6.07
C ILE A 183 -1.04 14.85 -4.55
N HIS A 184 -2.15 14.81 -3.83
CA HIS A 184 -2.17 14.83 -2.38
C HIS A 184 -3.24 13.91 -1.82
N ALA A 185 -2.83 12.98 -0.96
CA ALA A 185 -3.68 12.12 -0.16
C ALA A 185 -3.62 12.56 1.31
N GLN A 186 -4.78 12.77 1.91
CA GLN A 186 -4.90 13.22 3.29
C GLN A 186 -5.10 12.05 4.25
N SER A 187 -4.27 11.94 5.30
CA SER A 187 -4.43 10.92 6.34
C SER A 187 -4.60 9.50 5.75
N ALA A 188 -3.70 9.14 4.84
CA ALA A 188 -3.70 7.87 4.13
C ALA A 188 -3.48 6.69 5.08
N VAL A 189 -4.11 5.56 4.78
CA VAL A 189 -3.94 4.29 5.48
C VAL A 189 -3.63 3.20 4.46
N ILE A 190 -2.61 2.40 4.76
CA ILE A 190 -2.17 1.28 3.89
C ILE A 190 -2.23 -0.10 4.57
N ASP A 191 -2.97 -0.19 5.66
CA ASP A 191 -3.06 -1.39 6.48
C ASP A 191 -3.51 -2.62 5.67
N GLY A 192 -2.91 -3.78 5.93
CA GLY A 192 -3.16 -5.04 5.23
C GLY A 192 -2.49 -5.16 3.87
N SER A 193 -1.75 -4.14 3.42
CA SER A 193 -0.95 -4.22 2.19
C SER A 193 0.29 -5.10 2.38
N TYR A 194 0.69 -5.80 1.32
CA TYR A 194 1.95 -6.55 1.28
C TYR A 194 2.43 -6.78 -0.15
N ILE A 195 3.74 -7.02 -0.27
CA ILE A 195 4.32 -7.71 -1.41
C ILE A 195 4.98 -8.99 -0.91
N ARG A 196 4.70 -10.10 -1.59
CA ARG A 196 5.25 -11.42 -1.31
C ARG A 196 5.97 -11.92 -2.54
N LEU A 197 7.19 -12.42 -2.37
CA LEU A 197 8.06 -12.86 -3.44
C LEU A 197 8.65 -14.23 -3.12
N TRP A 198 8.69 -15.11 -4.11
CA TRP A 198 9.34 -16.42 -4.01
C TRP A 198 9.85 -16.90 -5.37
N GLY A 199 10.64 -17.99 -5.35
CA GLY A 199 11.19 -18.60 -6.56
C GLY A 199 10.27 -19.67 -7.14
N ASP A 200 9.97 -19.56 -8.43
CA ASP A 200 9.42 -20.64 -9.23
C ASP A 200 10.57 -21.47 -9.84
N ASN A 201 10.65 -22.75 -9.44
CA ASN A 201 11.72 -23.64 -9.89
C ASN A 201 11.51 -24.15 -11.31
N GLU A 202 10.25 -24.29 -11.75
CA GLU A 202 9.91 -24.81 -13.07
C GLU A 202 10.20 -23.77 -14.14
N ARG A 203 9.80 -22.52 -13.88
CA ARG A 203 10.02 -21.39 -14.79
C ARG A 203 11.36 -20.69 -14.58
N LYS A 204 12.05 -20.94 -13.46
CA LYS A 204 13.30 -20.27 -13.07
C LYS A 204 13.14 -18.74 -12.99
N GLN A 205 12.03 -18.30 -12.44
CA GLN A 205 11.63 -16.90 -12.38
C GLN A 205 11.25 -16.50 -10.95
N MET A 206 11.28 -15.19 -10.68
CA MET A 206 10.67 -14.63 -9.48
C MET A 206 9.16 -14.54 -9.71
N VAL A 207 8.41 -14.97 -8.71
CA VAL A 207 6.95 -14.86 -8.70
C VAL A 207 6.50 -14.22 -7.40
N GLY A 208 5.27 -13.70 -7.38
CA GLY A 208 4.78 -13.01 -6.21
C GLY A 208 3.28 -12.78 -6.15
N GLN A 209 2.89 -12.16 -5.04
CA GLN A 209 1.58 -11.57 -4.80
C GLN A 209 1.79 -10.13 -4.36
N PHE A 210 0.92 -9.25 -4.83
CA PHE A 210 0.91 -7.86 -4.42
C PHE A 210 -0.50 -7.48 -3.99
N LYS A 211 -0.65 -7.11 -2.72
CA LYS A 211 -1.89 -6.56 -2.17
C LYS A 211 -1.62 -5.12 -1.73
N LEU A 212 -2.34 -4.17 -2.30
CA LEU A 212 -2.31 -2.78 -1.88
C LEU A 212 -3.72 -2.37 -1.46
N ASN A 213 -3.89 -2.14 -0.16
CA ASN A 213 -5.03 -1.40 0.33
C ASN A 213 -4.57 0.04 0.54
N PHE A 214 -5.31 0.99 0.01
CA PHE A 214 -5.02 2.41 0.11
C PHE A 214 -6.32 3.17 0.36
N TYR A 215 -6.42 3.75 1.54
CA TYR A 215 -7.60 4.44 2.03
C TYR A 215 -7.22 5.87 2.34
N THR A 216 -8.00 6.85 1.89
CA THR A 216 -7.78 8.25 2.23
C THR A 216 -9.10 9.02 2.25
N PRO A 217 -9.42 9.78 3.33
CA PRO A 217 -10.59 10.67 3.35
C PRO A 217 -10.67 11.57 2.12
N GLU A 218 -9.53 12.01 1.60
CA GLU A 218 -9.46 12.79 0.38
C GLU A 218 -8.22 12.42 -0.44
N LEU A 219 -8.42 12.15 -1.73
CA LEU A 219 -7.35 12.16 -2.73
C LEU A 219 -7.63 13.32 -3.70
N SER A 220 -6.63 14.17 -3.88
CA SER A 220 -6.77 15.35 -4.71
C SER A 220 -5.66 15.45 -5.75
N ILE A 221 -6.05 15.93 -6.92
CA ILE A 221 -5.14 16.16 -8.04
C ILE A 221 -5.45 17.55 -8.58
N ASN A 222 -4.44 18.41 -8.69
CA ASN A 222 -4.59 19.71 -9.34
C ASN A 222 -3.40 20.01 -10.23
N ALA A 223 -3.70 20.58 -11.40
CA ALA A 223 -2.71 21.09 -12.32
C ALA A 223 -2.60 22.61 -12.19
N CYS A 224 -1.39 23.16 -12.14
CA CYS A 224 -1.18 24.61 -12.16
C CYS A 224 -0.18 25.00 -13.24
N ASP A 225 -0.40 26.16 -13.84
CA ASP A 225 0.58 26.83 -14.69
C ASP A 225 1.62 27.52 -13.79
N GLN A 226 2.90 27.26 -14.03
CA GLN A 226 4.01 27.82 -13.26
C GLN A 226 4.32 29.28 -13.61
N GLU A 227 4.05 29.73 -14.84
CA GLU A 227 4.33 31.11 -15.26
C GLU A 227 3.25 32.08 -14.76
N THR A 228 2.00 31.64 -14.80
CA THR A 228 0.86 32.50 -14.42
C THR A 228 0.39 32.27 -12.98
N ALA A 229 0.87 31.22 -12.31
CA ALA A 229 0.38 30.73 -11.02
C ALA A 229 -1.14 30.43 -11.00
N VAL A 230 -1.77 30.31 -12.18
CA VAL A 230 -3.18 29.95 -12.30
C VAL A 230 -3.31 28.44 -12.19
N CYS A 231 -3.94 27.98 -11.12
CA CYS A 231 -4.33 26.58 -10.99
C CYS A 231 -5.62 26.30 -11.77
N GLY A 232 -5.62 25.21 -12.53
CA GLY A 232 -6.82 24.66 -13.13
C GLY A 232 -7.76 24.06 -12.08
N SER A 233 -8.88 23.53 -12.54
CA SER A 233 -9.84 22.85 -11.68
C SER A 233 -9.19 21.69 -10.93
N ARG A 234 -9.36 21.67 -9.61
CA ARG A 234 -8.94 20.57 -8.75
C ARG A 234 -9.90 19.40 -8.91
N ILE A 235 -9.36 18.21 -9.11
CA ILE A 235 -10.07 16.94 -8.99
C ILE A 235 -9.99 16.52 -7.53
N VAL A 236 -11.15 16.31 -6.90
CA VAL A 236 -11.25 15.84 -5.52
C VAL A 236 -12.04 14.54 -5.50
N MET A 237 -11.42 13.52 -4.93
CA MET A 237 -12.03 12.22 -4.65
C MET A 237 -12.16 12.08 -3.15
N GLN A 238 -13.37 12.27 -2.64
CA GLN A 238 -13.68 12.05 -1.23
C GLN A 238 -13.95 10.59 -0.97
N ASN A 239 -13.54 10.13 0.21
CA ASN A 239 -13.63 8.74 0.63
C ASN A 239 -13.06 7.79 -0.44
N PHE A 240 -11.80 8.01 -0.83
CA PHE A 240 -11.11 7.19 -1.83
C PHE A 240 -10.54 5.92 -1.20
N ALA A 241 -11.04 4.76 -1.63
CA ALA A 241 -10.55 3.45 -1.21
C ALA A 241 -10.15 2.63 -2.44
N LEU A 242 -8.90 2.20 -2.48
CA LEU A 242 -8.35 1.26 -3.47
C LEU A 242 -7.90 0.00 -2.74
N GLU A 243 -8.48 -1.13 -3.10
CA GLU A 243 -8.02 -2.46 -2.70
C GLU A 243 -7.59 -3.16 -3.97
N LEU A 244 -6.29 -3.35 -4.17
CA LEU A 244 -5.72 -3.95 -5.36
C LEU A 244 -5.07 -5.27 -4.98
N ALA A 245 -5.57 -6.37 -5.55
CA ALA A 245 -4.99 -7.69 -5.42
C ALA A 245 -4.46 -8.13 -6.80
N LEU A 246 -3.13 -8.21 -6.91
CA LEU A 246 -2.42 -8.73 -8.07
C LEU A 246 -1.78 -10.07 -7.70
N GLY A 247 -2.25 -11.10 -8.40
CA GLY A 247 -1.85 -12.48 -8.17
C GLY A 247 -2.34 -13.05 -6.84
N ASN A 248 -2.30 -14.38 -6.76
CA ASN A 248 -2.67 -15.18 -5.60
C ASN A 248 -1.93 -16.51 -5.62
N SER A 249 -2.25 -17.42 -4.69
CA SER A 249 -1.63 -18.75 -4.58
C SER A 249 -1.87 -19.61 -5.82
N LEU A 250 -3.04 -19.47 -6.46
CA LEU A 250 -3.46 -20.24 -7.64
C LEU A 250 -3.05 -19.57 -8.96
N GLN A 251 -2.72 -18.28 -8.91
CA GLN A 251 -2.38 -17.45 -10.07
C GLN A 251 -1.38 -16.36 -9.65
N PRO A 252 -0.09 -16.68 -9.48
CA PRO A 252 0.88 -15.67 -9.05
C PRO A 252 1.21 -14.68 -10.17
N VAL A 253 1.77 -13.53 -9.76
CA VAL A 253 2.41 -12.56 -10.66
C VAL A 253 3.82 -13.05 -10.99
N TYR A 254 4.22 -13.00 -12.25
CA TYR A 254 5.56 -13.30 -12.73
C TYR A 254 6.34 -12.00 -12.92
N PHE A 255 7.59 -12.00 -12.48
CA PHE A 255 8.54 -10.93 -12.68
C PHE A 255 9.67 -11.46 -13.57
N ASP A 256 9.82 -10.87 -14.75
CA ASP A 256 10.76 -11.33 -15.77
C ASP A 256 11.50 -10.17 -16.44
N VAL A 257 12.57 -10.50 -17.16
CA VAL A 257 13.25 -9.59 -18.08
C VAL A 257 13.28 -10.27 -19.44
N ASP A 258 12.67 -9.65 -20.44
CA ASP A 258 12.57 -10.22 -21.77
C ASP A 258 13.93 -10.25 -22.51
N GLY A 259 13.96 -10.88 -23.69
CA GLY A 259 15.18 -10.98 -24.50
C GLY A 259 15.74 -9.64 -25.01
N THR A 260 15.01 -8.54 -24.82
CA THR A 260 15.42 -7.17 -25.17
C THR A 260 15.85 -6.35 -23.96
N GLY A 261 15.82 -6.94 -22.75
CA GLY A 261 16.19 -6.26 -21.50
C GLY A 261 15.04 -5.48 -20.86
N ASN A 262 13.81 -5.61 -21.38
CA ASN A 262 12.65 -4.96 -20.79
C ASN A 262 12.12 -5.77 -19.61
N PHE A 263 11.76 -5.09 -18.54
CA PHE A 263 11.09 -5.70 -17.40
C PHE A 263 9.64 -6.02 -17.76
N VAL A 264 9.20 -7.22 -17.41
CA VAL A 264 7.85 -7.73 -17.63
C VAL A 264 7.25 -8.13 -16.28
N LEU A 265 6.06 -7.62 -16.01
CA LEU A 265 5.18 -8.07 -14.93
C LEU A 265 3.96 -8.72 -15.56
N GLU A 266 3.72 -10.00 -15.26
CA GLU A 266 2.63 -10.76 -15.87
C GLU A 266 1.79 -11.51 -14.83
N VAL A 267 0.49 -11.29 -14.81
CA VAL A 267 -0.49 -12.22 -14.22
C VAL A 267 -0.85 -13.23 -15.32
N ALA A 268 -0.26 -14.42 -15.23
CA ALA A 268 -0.51 -15.49 -16.20
C ALA A 268 -1.84 -16.17 -15.93
N ALA A 269 -2.26 -17.11 -16.79
CA ALA A 269 -3.45 -17.92 -16.53
C ALA A 269 -3.35 -18.67 -15.19
N ILE A 270 -4.51 -18.95 -14.59
CA ILE A 270 -4.60 -19.77 -13.39
C ILE A 270 -3.91 -21.12 -13.60
N GLN A 271 -3.31 -21.63 -12.54
CA GLN A 271 -2.84 -23.00 -12.54
C GLN A 271 -4.04 -23.93 -12.74
N GLN A 272 -3.87 -24.98 -13.53
CA GLN A 272 -4.92 -25.99 -13.60
C GLN A 272 -4.91 -26.80 -12.31
N PRO A 273 -6.09 -27.11 -11.73
CA PRO A 273 -6.13 -28.07 -10.65
C PRO A 273 -5.57 -29.42 -11.13
N GLY A 274 -5.25 -30.30 -10.19
CA GLY A 274 -4.94 -31.69 -10.51
C GLY A 274 -6.05 -32.37 -11.33
N ALA A 275 -5.75 -33.55 -11.88
CA ALA A 275 -6.70 -34.28 -12.72
C ALA A 275 -8.05 -34.49 -12.02
N GLY A 276 -9.12 -34.02 -12.66
CA GLY A 276 -10.50 -34.15 -12.20
C GLY A 276 -11.46 -33.51 -13.20
N THR A 277 -12.74 -33.75 -13.02
CA THR A 277 -13.83 -33.40 -13.92
C THR A 277 -14.82 -32.50 -13.20
N ILE A 278 -15.32 -31.50 -13.94
CA ILE A 278 -16.49 -30.73 -13.52
C ILE A 278 -17.70 -31.35 -14.19
N GLY A 279 -18.70 -31.70 -13.39
CA GLY A 279 -19.96 -32.26 -13.90
C GLY A 279 -20.67 -31.27 -14.82
N ASN A 280 -21.49 -31.78 -15.72
CA ASN A 280 -22.13 -30.96 -16.77
C ASN A 280 -23.04 -29.84 -16.23
N ASP A 281 -23.52 -29.95 -14.99
CA ASP A 281 -24.33 -28.94 -14.31
C ASP A 281 -23.50 -27.92 -13.51
N GLY A 282 -22.16 -28.10 -13.43
CA GLY A 282 -21.25 -27.23 -12.69
C GLY A 282 -21.38 -27.34 -11.16
N LEU A 283 -22.14 -28.31 -10.64
CA LEU A 283 -22.36 -28.47 -9.21
C LEU A 283 -21.27 -29.31 -8.55
N ARG A 284 -21.03 -29.08 -7.26
CA ARG A 284 -20.03 -29.83 -6.50
C ARG A 284 -20.31 -31.34 -6.47
N ASP A 285 -21.57 -31.74 -6.33
CA ASP A 285 -21.98 -33.15 -6.17
C ASP A 285 -21.78 -33.98 -7.44
N SER A 286 -21.74 -33.35 -8.61
CA SER A 286 -21.53 -33.99 -9.91
C SER A 286 -20.08 -33.90 -10.40
N SER A 287 -19.22 -33.24 -9.63
CA SER A 287 -17.84 -32.92 -9.95
C SER A 287 -16.87 -33.67 -9.03
N ASP A 288 -15.62 -33.77 -9.45
CA ASP A 288 -14.53 -34.11 -8.54
C ASP A 288 -14.37 -32.97 -7.51
N ALA A 289 -14.59 -33.31 -6.24
CA ALA A 289 -14.72 -32.32 -5.15
C ALA A 289 -13.51 -31.36 -5.06
N ALA A 290 -12.29 -31.87 -5.15
CA ALA A 290 -11.09 -31.04 -5.08
C ALA A 290 -10.96 -30.07 -6.27
N THR A 291 -11.35 -30.51 -7.47
CA THR A 291 -11.35 -29.68 -8.68
C THR A 291 -12.42 -28.59 -8.59
N TRP A 292 -13.60 -28.92 -8.08
CA TRP A 292 -14.67 -27.95 -7.85
C TRP A 292 -14.28 -26.92 -6.77
N ASP A 293 -13.78 -27.38 -5.62
CA ASP A 293 -13.36 -26.51 -4.51
C ASP A 293 -12.24 -25.56 -4.92
N PHE A 294 -11.32 -25.98 -5.80
CA PHE A 294 -10.30 -25.12 -6.39
C PHE A 294 -10.89 -23.94 -7.18
N TYR A 295 -11.84 -24.23 -8.09
CA TYR A 295 -12.47 -23.19 -8.89
C TYR A 295 -13.38 -22.29 -8.05
N GLU A 296 -14.09 -22.87 -7.09
CA GLU A 296 -14.93 -22.10 -6.17
C GLU A 296 -14.08 -21.12 -5.35
N ASP A 297 -12.96 -21.56 -4.76
CA ASP A 297 -12.03 -20.65 -4.07
C ASP A 297 -11.55 -19.55 -5.02
N TYR A 298 -11.05 -19.91 -6.20
CA TYR A 298 -10.57 -18.91 -7.16
C TYR A 298 -11.65 -17.87 -7.55
N TYR A 299 -12.88 -18.31 -7.80
CA TYR A 299 -13.97 -17.46 -8.28
C TYR A 299 -14.82 -16.80 -7.18
N THR A 300 -14.66 -17.16 -5.90
CA THR A 300 -15.43 -16.54 -4.81
C THR A 300 -14.59 -15.90 -3.71
N ASN A 301 -13.30 -16.24 -3.59
CA ASN A 301 -12.47 -15.75 -2.49
C ASN A 301 -12.29 -14.21 -2.57
N PRO A 302 -12.70 -13.46 -1.54
CA PRO A 302 -12.61 -12.01 -1.52
C PRO A 302 -11.17 -11.50 -1.48
N ASP A 303 -10.19 -12.29 -1.02
CA ASP A 303 -8.79 -11.88 -0.98
C ASP A 303 -8.16 -11.74 -2.36
N TYR A 304 -8.76 -12.35 -3.39
CA TYR A 304 -8.31 -12.24 -4.78
C TYR A 304 -9.06 -11.13 -5.54
N ARG A 305 -9.86 -10.32 -4.85
CA ARG A 305 -10.68 -9.28 -5.46
C ARG A 305 -10.06 -7.91 -5.25
N SER A 306 -10.14 -7.12 -6.31
CA SER A 306 -9.79 -5.71 -6.27
C SER A 306 -11.07 -4.86 -6.28
N ASN A 307 -11.07 -3.80 -5.49
CA ASN A 307 -12.15 -2.84 -5.37
C ASN A 307 -11.61 -1.41 -5.50
N LEU A 308 -12.40 -0.53 -6.10
CA LEU A 308 -12.16 0.91 -6.11
C LEU A 308 -13.46 1.58 -5.70
N THR A 309 -13.42 2.41 -4.67
CA THR A 309 -14.58 3.19 -4.22
C THR A 309 -14.19 4.66 -4.11
N ILE A 310 -15.04 5.52 -4.65
CA ILE A 310 -14.97 6.96 -4.56
C ILE A 310 -16.33 7.43 -4.02
N GLY A 311 -16.36 7.94 -2.80
CA GLY A 311 -17.61 8.42 -2.18
C GLY A 311 -18.15 9.67 -2.87
N ASN A 312 -17.28 10.56 -3.33
CA ASN A 312 -17.66 11.69 -4.18
C ASN A 312 -16.50 12.11 -5.09
N LEU A 313 -16.76 12.29 -6.37
CA LEU A 313 -15.83 12.87 -7.33
C LEU A 313 -16.31 14.28 -7.70
N SER A 314 -15.47 15.28 -7.51
CA SER A 314 -15.71 16.64 -7.99
C SER A 314 -14.54 17.17 -8.81
N VAL A 315 -14.83 18.02 -9.79
CA VAL A 315 -13.83 18.72 -10.61
C VAL A 315 -14.18 20.21 -10.66
N GLY A 316 -13.40 21.02 -9.93
CA GLY A 316 -13.75 22.41 -9.68
C GLY A 316 -15.09 22.51 -8.97
N ASP A 317 -16.01 23.32 -9.51
CA ASP A 317 -17.36 23.51 -8.93
C ASP A 317 -18.38 22.43 -9.36
N ARG A 318 -17.95 21.39 -10.07
CA ARG A 318 -18.86 20.33 -10.58
C ARG A 318 -18.71 19.06 -9.78
N ASP A 319 -19.83 18.59 -9.25
CA ASP A 319 -19.97 17.31 -8.57
C ASP A 319 -20.45 16.22 -9.57
N PHE A 320 -19.76 15.09 -9.61
CA PHE A 320 -20.05 13.92 -10.44
C PHE A 320 -20.63 12.74 -9.64
N GLY A 321 -20.75 12.87 -8.31
CA GLY A 321 -21.29 11.87 -7.42
C GLY A 321 -20.30 10.77 -7.03
N SER A 322 -20.82 9.66 -6.54
CA SER A 322 -20.03 8.49 -6.13
C SER A 322 -19.79 7.53 -7.30
N GLY A 323 -18.72 6.74 -7.21
CA GLY A 323 -18.40 5.68 -8.16
C GLY A 323 -17.74 4.51 -7.47
N ARG A 324 -18.00 3.29 -7.94
CA ARG A 324 -17.35 2.09 -7.43
C ARG A 324 -17.16 1.01 -8.50
N ILE A 325 -16.08 0.25 -8.35
CA ILE A 325 -15.78 -1.02 -9.03
C ILE A 325 -15.59 -2.03 -7.91
N GLU A 326 -16.35 -3.12 -7.92
CA GLU A 326 -16.32 -4.13 -6.86
C GLU A 326 -16.13 -5.53 -7.46
N GLY A 327 -15.39 -6.38 -6.75
CA GLY A 327 -15.23 -7.78 -7.09
C GLY A 327 -14.38 -8.03 -8.35
N MET A 328 -13.46 -7.14 -8.70
CA MET A 328 -12.62 -7.32 -9.88
C MET A 328 -11.59 -8.43 -9.65
N LEU A 329 -11.65 -9.49 -10.46
CA LEU A 329 -10.63 -10.54 -10.53
C LEU A 329 -9.79 -10.34 -11.80
N ILE A 330 -8.51 -10.06 -11.62
CA ILE A 330 -7.57 -9.86 -12.73
C ILE A 330 -7.07 -11.23 -13.19
N GLN A 331 -7.68 -11.75 -14.26
CA GLN A 331 -7.31 -13.07 -14.81
C GLN A 331 -6.12 -13.01 -15.77
N HIS A 332 -5.84 -11.83 -16.32
CA HIS A 332 -4.65 -11.60 -17.14
C HIS A 332 -4.28 -10.12 -17.08
N LEU A 333 -3.00 -9.86 -16.88
CA LEU A 333 -2.40 -8.53 -16.93
C LEU A 333 -0.96 -8.72 -17.39
N ARG A 334 -0.53 -7.96 -18.37
CA ARG A 334 0.87 -7.92 -18.77
C ARG A 334 1.31 -6.47 -18.88
N ILE A 335 2.28 -6.10 -18.07
CA ILE A 335 2.95 -4.81 -18.09
C ILE A 335 4.36 -5.05 -18.55
N GLU A 336 4.79 -4.33 -19.59
CA GLU A 336 6.11 -4.47 -20.16
C GLU A 336 6.71 -3.08 -20.31
N THR A 337 7.88 -2.87 -19.72
CA THR A 337 8.62 -1.63 -19.95
C THR A 337 9.06 -1.57 -21.41
N LYS A 338 9.19 -0.39 -21.98
CA LYS A 338 9.78 -0.20 -23.30
C LYS A 338 10.87 0.83 -23.20
N ASP A 339 11.99 0.55 -23.84
CA ASP A 339 12.98 1.57 -24.15
C ASP A 339 12.36 2.56 -25.13
N LEU A 340 12.34 3.84 -24.76
CA LEU A 340 11.82 4.93 -25.58
C LEU A 340 12.87 5.47 -26.58
N ALA A 341 14.12 4.98 -26.51
CA ALA A 341 15.22 5.41 -27.37
C ALA A 341 15.37 4.57 -28.66
N GLN A 342 14.45 3.64 -28.94
CA GLN A 342 14.40 2.81 -30.15
C GLN A 342 13.29 3.21 -31.11
#